data_AF-A0A0S3J5P1-F1
#
_entry.id   AF-A0A0S3J5P1-F1
#
_cell.length_a   1.000
_cell.length_b   1.000
_cell.length_c   1.000
_cell.angle_alpha   90.00
_cell.angle_beta   90.00
_cell.angle_gamma   90.00
#
_symmetry.space_group_name_H-M   'P 1'
#
loop_
_entity.id
_entity.type
_entity.pdbx_description
1 polymer ?
#
loop_
_entity_poly.entity_id
_entity_poly.type
_entity_poly.pdbx_seq_one_letter_code
_entity_poly.pdbx_strand_id
1 'polypeptide(L)'
;WQIMINGESYKVIVAEAAENALAEAGGEYLERVFITEPLMDGDRIAGAIGFSVRENKFYVFKAKATIVAMGGAVHVFKPRSAGEGLGRAWYPPWNSGSSAYFTLRAGAEMTSQEVRFIPVRFKDAYGPV
;
A
#
# COMPACT_ATOMS: atom_id res chain seq x y z
N TRP A 1 2.12 21.37 16.66
CA TRP A 1 3.58 21.24 16.82
C TRP A 1 4.12 20.46 15.65
N GLN A 2 5.02 21.04 14.87
CA GLN A 2 5.75 20.33 13.82
C GLN A 2 7.18 20.11 14.33
N ILE A 3 7.70 18.90 14.20
CA ILE A 3 9.09 18.57 14.53
C ILE A 3 9.82 18.43 13.20
N MET A 4 10.85 19.26 13.01
CA MET A 4 11.66 19.21 11.80
C MET A 4 12.69 18.09 11.92
N ILE A 5 12.82 17.30 10.86
CA ILE A 5 13.82 16.24 10.74
C ILE A 5 14.52 16.33 9.38
N ASN A 6 15.75 15.84 9.30
CA ASN A 6 16.44 15.61 8.04
C ASN A 6 16.04 14.23 7.51
N GLY A 7 14.85 14.17 6.89
CA GLY A 7 14.12 12.93 6.64
C GLY A 7 14.40 12.21 5.33
N GLU A 8 15.42 12.59 4.56
CA GLU A 8 15.69 12.00 3.23
C GLU A 8 15.80 10.46 3.28
N SER A 9 16.47 9.93 4.30
CA SER A 9 16.67 8.49 4.48
C SER A 9 15.58 7.82 5.33
N TYR A 10 14.46 8.49 5.64
CA TYR A 10 13.49 7.99 6.62
C TYR A 10 12.97 6.59 6.26
N LYS A 11 12.62 6.34 4.99
CA LYS A 11 12.16 5.02 4.57
C LYS A 11 13.26 3.95 4.66
N VAL A 12 14.51 4.28 4.34
CA VAL A 12 15.63 3.33 4.38
C VAL A 12 15.91 2.91 5.83
N ILE A 13 15.96 3.86 6.75
CA ILE A 13 16.17 3.60 8.19
C ILE A 13 15.09 2.67 8.75
N VAL A 14 13.82 2.93 8.43
CA VAL A 14 12.70 2.10 8.91
C VAL A 14 12.68 0.73 8.22
N ALA A 15 13.06 0.65 6.94
CA ALA A 15 13.13 -0.61 6.21
C ALA A 15 14.22 -1.53 6.78
N GLU A 16 15.42 -0.99 7.02
CA GLU A 16 16.52 -1.75 7.62
C GLU A 16 16.15 -2.31 9.00
N ALA A 17 15.50 -1.49 9.85
CA ALA A 17 15.01 -1.95 11.14
C ALA A 17 13.96 -3.08 11.01
N ALA A 18 13.07 -2.99 10.02
CA ALA A 18 12.07 -4.03 9.77
C ALA A 18 12.69 -5.33 9.24
N GLU A 19 13.67 -5.24 8.34
CA GLU A 19 14.40 -6.41 7.81
C GLU A 19 15.19 -7.12 8.90
N ASN A 20 15.88 -6.37 9.78
CA ASN A 20 16.60 -6.93 10.92
C ASN A 20 15.64 -7.66 11.88
N ALA A 21 14.52 -7.02 12.24
CA ALA A 21 13.52 -7.62 13.11
C ALA A 21 12.88 -8.88 12.48
N LEU A 22 12.65 -8.89 11.16
CA LEU A 22 12.17 -10.07 10.45
C LEU A 22 13.20 -11.19 10.49
N ALA A 23 14.47 -10.90 10.24
CA ALA A 23 15.55 -11.89 10.29
C ALA A 23 15.69 -12.50 11.69
N GLU A 24 15.65 -11.69 12.75
CA GLU A 24 15.68 -12.15 14.15
C GLU A 24 14.50 -13.05 14.50
N ALA A 25 13.32 -12.77 13.92
CA ALA A 25 12.12 -13.59 14.09
C ALA A 25 12.09 -14.84 13.19
N GLY A 26 13.09 -15.05 12.33
CA GLY A 26 13.09 -16.12 11.32
C GLY A 26 12.03 -15.94 10.24
N GLY A 27 11.60 -14.70 10.00
CA GLY A 27 10.64 -14.32 8.98
C GLY A 27 11.27 -14.13 7.59
N GLU A 28 10.41 -14.09 6.58
CA GLU A 28 10.79 -13.86 5.19
C GLU A 28 10.09 -12.60 4.67
N TYR A 29 10.75 -11.87 3.78
CA TYR A 29 10.12 -10.81 2.99
C TYR A 29 10.25 -11.14 1.50
N LEU A 30 9.17 -10.90 0.76
CA LEU A 30 9.09 -11.17 -0.66
C LEU A 30 8.78 -9.86 -1.39
N GLU A 31 9.72 -9.42 -2.21
CA GLU A 31 9.53 -8.22 -3.02
C GLU A 31 8.99 -8.56 -4.41
N ARG A 32 8.46 -7.54 -5.10
CA ARG A 32 7.96 -7.67 -6.48
C ARG A 32 6.87 -8.74 -6.66
N VAL A 33 6.13 -9.01 -5.59
CA VAL A 33 4.90 -9.80 -5.61
C VAL A 33 3.73 -8.85 -5.41
N PHE A 34 2.80 -8.82 -6.37
CA PHE A 34 1.58 -8.03 -6.27
C PHE A 34 0.44 -8.91 -5.77
N ILE A 35 -0.15 -8.53 -4.63
CA ILE A 35 -1.29 -9.22 -4.04
C ILE A 35 -2.57 -8.73 -4.71
N THR A 36 -3.41 -9.66 -5.17
CA THR A 36 -4.64 -9.35 -5.92
C THR A 36 -5.90 -9.63 -5.14
N GLU A 37 -5.97 -10.75 -4.39
CA GLU A 37 -7.21 -11.18 -3.71
C GLU A 37 -6.94 -11.77 -2.32
N PRO A 38 -7.89 -11.64 -1.39
CA PRO A 38 -7.89 -12.43 -0.16
C PRO A 38 -8.17 -13.90 -0.46
N LEU A 39 -7.51 -14.79 0.27
CA LEU A 39 -7.87 -16.21 0.31
C LEU A 39 -8.82 -16.42 1.48
N MET A 40 -10.03 -16.92 1.22
CA MET A 40 -11.08 -17.07 2.23
C MET A 40 -11.41 -18.55 2.49
N ASP A 41 -11.82 -18.85 3.72
CA ASP A 41 -12.40 -20.13 4.16
C ASP A 41 -13.76 -19.83 4.81
N GLY A 42 -14.82 -19.87 4.01
CA GLY A 42 -16.10 -19.26 4.36
C GLY A 42 -15.93 -17.76 4.61
N ASP A 43 -16.40 -17.28 5.76
CA ASP A 43 -16.28 -15.87 6.17
C ASP A 43 -14.96 -15.56 6.89
N ARG A 44 -14.04 -16.54 7.00
CA ARG A 44 -12.76 -16.39 7.69
C ARG A 44 -11.63 -16.17 6.69
N ILE A 45 -10.75 -15.20 6.99
CA ILE A 45 -9.51 -15.03 6.24
C ILE A 45 -8.60 -16.26 6.39
N ALA A 46 -8.09 -16.76 5.27
CA ALA A 46 -7.17 -17.89 5.18
C ALA A 46 -5.83 -17.52 4.51
N GLY A 47 -5.66 -16.26 4.08
CA GLY A 47 -4.42 -15.70 3.56
C GLY A 47 -4.64 -14.79 2.36
N ALA A 48 -3.77 -14.88 1.35
CA ALA A 48 -3.81 -14.02 0.18
C ALA A 48 -3.25 -14.73 -1.07
N ILE A 49 -3.66 -14.27 -2.24
CA ILE A 49 -3.08 -14.70 -3.52
C ILE A 49 -2.52 -13.52 -4.30
N GLY A 50 -1.49 -13.79 -5.10
CA GLY A 50 -0.81 -12.79 -5.89
C GLY A 50 0.13 -13.41 -6.92
N PHE A 51 0.86 -12.57 -7.65
CA PHE A 51 1.80 -13.03 -8.66
C PHE A 51 3.06 -12.16 -8.69
N SER A 52 4.16 -12.74 -9.18
CA SER A 52 5.41 -12.00 -9.40
C SER A 52 5.27 -11.07 -10.60
N VAL A 53 5.73 -9.82 -10.45
CA VAL A 53 5.86 -8.87 -11.57
C VAL A 53 7.24 -8.94 -12.25
N ARG A 54 8.00 -10.00 -11.99
CA ARG A 54 9.34 -10.26 -12.56
C ARG A 54 9.47 -11.63 -13.20
N GLU A 55 8.64 -12.58 -12.79
CA GLU A 55 8.70 -13.98 -13.21
C GLU A 55 7.28 -14.51 -13.43
N ASN A 56 7.12 -15.56 -14.23
CA ASN A 56 5.84 -16.24 -14.37
C ASN A 56 5.58 -17.18 -13.17
N LYS A 57 5.34 -16.58 -12.00
CA LYS A 57 5.14 -17.29 -10.74
C LYS A 57 3.91 -16.76 -10.01
N PHE A 58 2.99 -17.68 -9.73
CA PHE A 58 1.79 -17.43 -8.93
C PHE A 58 2.05 -17.83 -7.47
N TYR A 59 1.56 -17.03 -6.53
CA TYR A 59 1.74 -17.23 -5.10
C TYR A 59 0.40 -17.46 -4.41
N VAL A 60 0.37 -18.47 -3.55
CA VAL A 60 -0.73 -18.73 -2.61
C VAL A 60 -0.15 -18.68 -1.20
N PHE A 61 -0.46 -17.62 -0.48
CA PHE A 61 -0.09 -17.46 0.92
C PHE A 61 -1.21 -17.99 1.80
N LYS A 62 -0.94 -19.03 2.58
CA LYS A 62 -1.86 -19.53 3.61
C LYS A 62 -1.42 -18.96 4.95
N ALA A 63 -2.33 -18.29 5.66
CA ALA A 63 -2.04 -17.65 6.93
C ALA A 63 -3.20 -17.78 7.92
N LYS A 64 -2.87 -17.82 9.22
CA LYS A 64 -3.87 -17.82 10.31
C LYS A 64 -4.40 -16.42 10.60
N ALA A 65 -3.57 -15.40 10.36
CA ALA A 65 -3.90 -14.00 10.48
C ALA A 65 -3.25 -13.25 9.31
N THR A 66 -3.88 -12.19 8.83
CA THR A 66 -3.40 -11.40 7.70
C THR A 66 -3.55 -9.93 8.04
N ILE A 67 -2.47 -9.17 7.85
CA ILE A 67 -2.46 -7.71 8.02
C ILE A 67 -2.40 -7.09 6.63
N VAL A 68 -3.28 -6.12 6.37
CA VAL A 68 -3.36 -5.41 5.10
C VAL A 68 -2.78 -4.00 5.29
N ALA A 69 -1.63 -3.74 4.66
CA ALA A 69 -0.90 -2.47 4.74
C ALA A 69 -0.50 -1.95 3.35
N MET A 70 -1.43 -1.99 2.38
CA MET A 70 -1.17 -1.67 0.96
C MET A 70 -1.51 -0.22 0.59
N GLY A 71 -1.43 0.71 1.55
CA GLY A 71 -1.70 2.13 1.34
C GLY A 71 -3.17 2.48 1.06
N GLY A 72 -3.39 3.73 0.62
CA GLY A 72 -4.71 4.27 0.28
C GLY A 72 -5.06 4.16 -1.20
N ALA A 73 -5.84 5.11 -1.73
CA ALA A 73 -6.24 5.18 -3.14
C ALA A 73 -5.95 6.55 -3.76
N VAL A 74 -5.28 6.55 -4.92
CA VAL A 74 -4.92 7.72 -5.72
C VAL A 74 -5.37 7.47 -7.16
N HIS A 75 -5.44 8.52 -7.99
CA HIS A 75 -5.91 8.47 -9.38
C HIS A 75 -7.37 8.03 -9.58
N VAL A 76 -8.15 7.91 -8.51
CA VAL A 76 -9.61 7.72 -8.57
C VAL A 76 -10.36 9.00 -9.02
N PHE A 77 -9.68 10.16 -8.98
CA PHE A 77 -10.17 11.42 -9.56
C PHE A 77 -9.16 11.95 -10.58
N LYS A 78 -9.66 12.66 -11.60
CA LYS A 78 -8.80 13.33 -12.59
C LYS A 78 -7.91 14.39 -11.92
N PRO A 79 -6.58 14.32 -12.03
CA PRO A 79 -5.68 15.33 -11.46
C PRO A 79 -5.71 16.63 -12.26
N ARG A 80 -5.11 17.69 -11.69
CA ARG A 80 -5.04 19.03 -12.32
C ARG A 80 -4.06 19.10 -13.50
N SER A 81 -3.07 18.22 -13.54
CA SER A 81 -2.11 18.10 -14.64
C SER A 81 -2.36 16.81 -15.41
N ALA A 82 -2.40 16.89 -16.75
CA ALA A 82 -2.54 15.76 -17.66
C ALA A 82 -1.24 15.53 -18.45
N GLY A 83 -1.13 14.41 -19.17
CA GLY A 83 0.11 14.02 -19.86
C GLY A 83 1.17 13.55 -18.87
N GLU A 84 2.42 13.99 -19.03
CA GLU A 84 3.53 13.60 -18.14
C GLU A 84 3.32 14.03 -16.68
N GLY A 85 2.56 15.10 -16.45
CA GLY A 85 2.20 15.57 -15.11
C GLY A 85 1.23 14.66 -14.36
N LEU A 86 0.67 13.62 -15.00
CA LEU A 86 -0.29 12.71 -14.39
C LEU A 86 0.27 12.05 -13.13
N GLY A 87 1.55 11.66 -13.13
CA GLY A 87 2.20 11.00 -11.99
C GLY A 87 2.46 11.90 -10.78
N ARG A 88 2.24 13.22 -10.89
CA ARG A 88 2.49 14.21 -9.82
C ARG A 88 1.30 14.38 -8.90
N ALA A 89 0.74 13.26 -8.43
CA ALA A 89 -0.27 13.30 -7.37
C ALA A 89 0.39 13.72 -6.04
N TRP A 90 -0.40 14.34 -5.15
CA TRP A 90 0.09 14.70 -3.82
C TRP A 90 0.37 13.46 -2.96
N TYR A 91 -0.52 12.47 -3.00
CA TYR A 91 -0.34 11.18 -2.34
C TYR A 91 0.30 10.18 -3.33
N PRO A 92 1.00 9.12 -2.87
CA PRO A 92 1.81 8.28 -3.74
C PRO A 92 1.02 7.66 -4.93
N PRO A 93 1.47 7.86 -6.19
CA PRO A 93 0.71 7.49 -7.38
C PRO A 93 0.58 5.97 -7.58
N TRP A 94 1.40 5.17 -6.90
CA TRP A 94 1.32 3.70 -6.91
C TRP A 94 0.25 3.13 -5.97
N ASN A 95 -0.39 3.96 -5.13
CA ASN A 95 -1.47 3.51 -4.26
C ASN A 95 -2.80 3.41 -5.03
N SER A 96 -3.14 2.20 -5.47
CA SER A 96 -4.32 1.91 -6.31
C SER A 96 -5.59 1.53 -5.55
N GLY A 97 -5.63 1.69 -4.21
CA GLY A 97 -6.76 1.27 -3.39
C GLY A 97 -6.80 -0.22 -3.06
N SER A 98 -5.67 -0.93 -3.20
CA SER A 98 -5.59 -2.38 -2.94
C SER A 98 -6.03 -2.75 -1.52
N SER A 99 -5.73 -1.93 -0.50
CA SER A 99 -6.20 -2.19 0.86
C SER A 99 -7.73 -2.21 0.94
N ALA A 100 -8.39 -1.16 0.41
CA ALA A 100 -9.83 -1.04 0.43
C ALA A 100 -10.52 -2.15 -0.36
N TYR A 101 -9.99 -2.48 -1.55
CA TYR A 101 -10.48 -3.60 -2.34
C TYR A 101 -10.36 -4.92 -1.56
N PHE A 102 -9.17 -5.24 -1.08
CA PHE A 102 -8.89 -6.51 -0.41
C PHE A 102 -9.78 -6.71 0.81
N THR A 103 -9.94 -5.68 1.66
CA THR A 103 -10.75 -5.78 2.87
C THR A 103 -12.25 -5.86 2.56
N LEU A 104 -12.74 -5.09 1.60
CA LEU A 104 -14.13 -5.20 1.13
C LEU A 104 -14.44 -6.59 0.58
N ARG A 105 -13.54 -7.14 -0.25
CA ARG A 105 -13.68 -8.50 -0.80
C ARG A 105 -13.62 -9.59 0.25
N ALA A 106 -12.88 -9.37 1.33
CA ALA A 106 -12.84 -10.26 2.49
C ALA A 106 -14.06 -10.11 3.42
N GLY A 107 -15.02 -9.22 3.10
CA GLY A 107 -16.23 -9.00 3.90
C GLY A 107 -16.01 -8.11 5.13
N ALA A 108 -14.88 -7.40 5.22
CA ALA A 108 -14.63 -6.49 6.33
C ALA A 108 -15.50 -5.23 6.22
N GLU A 109 -16.03 -4.79 7.37
CA GLU A 109 -16.75 -3.53 7.48
C GLU A 109 -15.82 -2.34 7.20
N MET A 110 -16.29 -1.40 6.38
CA MET A 110 -15.61 -0.15 6.09
C MET A 110 -16.34 1.00 6.78
N THR A 111 -15.59 2.02 7.19
CA THR A 111 -16.15 3.23 7.82
C THR A 111 -15.63 4.49 7.14
N SER A 112 -16.42 5.57 7.21
CA SER A 112 -16.10 6.91 6.72
C SER A 112 -15.56 6.96 5.28
N GLN A 113 -16.05 6.10 4.38
CA GLN A 113 -15.57 6.02 2.99
C GLN A 113 -15.91 7.27 2.16
N GLU A 114 -16.88 8.07 2.61
CA GLU A 114 -17.22 9.37 2.06
C GLU A 114 -16.19 10.47 2.37
N VAL A 115 -15.37 10.26 3.40
CA VAL A 115 -14.36 11.24 3.81
C VAL A 115 -13.16 11.16 2.88
N ARG A 116 -12.90 12.26 2.17
CA ARG A 116 -11.74 12.41 1.29
C ARG A 116 -10.84 13.53 1.77
N PHE A 117 -9.54 13.39 1.53
CA PHE A 117 -8.57 14.42 1.84
C PHE A 117 -8.19 15.23 0.59
N ILE A 118 -8.45 16.55 0.62
CA ILE A 118 -8.12 17.48 -0.46
C ILE A 118 -7.01 18.43 0.02
N PRO A 119 -5.74 18.16 -0.30
CA PRO A 119 -4.61 18.92 0.23
C PRO A 119 -4.47 20.29 -0.46
N VAL A 120 -4.26 21.34 0.33
CA VAL A 120 -3.83 22.66 -0.15
C VAL A 120 -2.30 22.73 -0.13
N ARG A 121 -1.67 22.83 -1.30
CA ARG A 121 -0.21 22.77 -1.50
C ARG A 121 0.23 23.75 -2.58
N PHE A 122 1.54 23.87 -2.78
CA PHE A 122 2.09 24.56 -3.95
C PHE A 122 1.54 23.94 -5.24
N LYS A 123 1.13 24.81 -6.17
CA LYS A 123 0.51 24.41 -7.43
C LYS A 123 1.47 23.54 -8.24
N ASP A 124 0.94 22.47 -8.85
CA ASP A 124 1.64 21.50 -9.72
C ASP A 124 2.78 20.69 -9.07
N ALA A 125 3.01 20.86 -7.76
CA ALA A 125 3.98 20.08 -6.99
C ALA A 125 3.39 18.74 -6.52
N TYR A 126 4.27 17.76 -6.31
CA TYR A 126 3.94 16.51 -5.62
C TYR A 126 4.03 16.69 -4.10
N GLY A 127 3.56 15.71 -3.32
CA GLY A 127 3.63 15.76 -1.85
C GLY A 127 5.06 15.78 -1.32
N PRO A 128 5.27 16.13 -0.04
CA PRO A 128 6.59 16.03 0.56
C PRO A 128 7.11 14.58 0.46
N VAL A 129 8.36 14.42 0.02
CA VAL A 129 9.14 13.19 0.28
C VAL A 129 9.79 13.32 1.64
#